data_AF-A0A1W1ZZN1-F1
#
_entry.id   AF-A0A1W1ZZN1-F1
#
_cell.length_a   1.000
_cell.length_b   1.000
_cell.length_c   1.000
_cell.angle_alpha   90.00
_cell.angle_beta   90.00
_cell.angle_gamma   90.00
#
_symmetry.space_group_name_H-M   'P 1'
#
loop_
_entity.id
_entity.type
_entity.pdbx_description
1 polymer ?
#
loop_
_entity_poly.entity_id
_entity_poly.type
_entity_poly.pdbx_seq_one_letter_code
_entity_poly.pdbx_strand_id
1 'polypeptide(L)'
;MTWILGIILIGIIIGIANKYPKTCAVLAFLLLIAYCREQKLASPETHIPNVAVEFDNQSKNTTDHSNRFRNNTPTSSELELSTPKPLYIPQSNNVETIKKRVGAVCRDGSTSKATGRGACSHHGGVAYWLYE
;
A
#
# COMPACT_ATOMS: atom_id res chain seq x y z
N MET A 1 -28.55 -32.11 19.27
CA MET A 1 -28.13 -31.60 20.60
C MET A 1 -26.82 -30.81 20.57
N THR A 2 -25.96 -30.99 19.57
CA THR A 2 -24.67 -30.29 19.42
C THR A 2 -24.81 -28.79 19.07
N TRP A 3 -25.87 -28.40 18.38
CA TRP A 3 -26.06 -27.00 17.94
C TRP A 3 -26.31 -26.02 19.10
N ILE A 4 -26.99 -26.49 20.16
CA ILE A 4 -27.24 -25.70 21.39
C ILE A 4 -25.93 -25.41 22.12
N LEU A 5 -25.02 -26.40 22.18
CA LEU A 5 -23.69 -26.23 22.75
C LEU A 5 -22.86 -25.20 21.95
N GLY A 6 -22.99 -25.20 20.62
CA GLY A 6 -22.33 -24.24 19.74
C GLY A 6 -22.78 -22.80 19.99
N ILE A 7 -24.08 -22.55 20.15
CA ILE A 7 -24.62 -21.21 20.42
C ILE A 7 -24.13 -20.68 21.78
N ILE A 8 -24.10 -21.55 22.80
CA ILE A 8 -23.59 -21.19 24.14
C ILE A 8 -22.10 -20.82 24.08
N LEU A 9 -21.28 -21.60 23.37
CA LEU A 9 -19.86 -21.30 23.20
C LEU A 9 -19.62 -19.99 22.44
N ILE A 10 -20.36 -19.75 21.37
CA ILE A 10 -20.27 -18.51 20.59
C ILE A 10 -20.65 -17.30 21.45
N GLY A 11 -21.71 -17.40 22.25
CA GLY A 11 -22.12 -16.34 23.18
C GLY A 11 -21.05 -16.02 24.23
N ILE A 12 -20.38 -17.03 24.77
CA ILE A 12 -19.28 -16.87 25.75
C ILE A 12 -18.08 -16.16 25.09
N ILE A 13 -17.71 -16.56 23.86
CA ILE A 13 -16.59 -15.94 23.13
C ILE A 13 -16.87 -14.47 22.84
N ILE A 14 -18.09 -14.14 22.37
CA ILE A 14 -18.49 -12.76 22.08
C ILE A 14 -18.53 -11.92 23.39
N GLY A 15 -19.04 -12.49 24.48
CA GLY A 15 -19.08 -11.82 25.78
C GLY A 15 -17.69 -11.51 26.33
N ILE A 16 -16.73 -12.43 26.19
CA ILE A 16 -15.34 -12.22 26.61
C ILE A 16 -14.65 -11.19 25.72
N ALA A 17 -14.86 -11.24 24.39
CA ALA A 17 -14.29 -10.31 23.43
C ALA A 17 -14.72 -8.86 23.67
N ASN A 18 -15.99 -8.64 24.02
CA ASN A 18 -16.51 -7.30 24.31
C ASN A 18 -16.11 -6.79 25.71
N LYS A 19 -15.95 -7.68 26.69
CA LYS A 19 -15.59 -7.29 28.07
C LYS A 19 -14.10 -6.98 28.22
N TYR A 20 -13.23 -7.67 27.48
CA TYR A 20 -11.78 -7.47 27.56
C TYR A 20 -11.14 -7.36 26.17
N PRO A 21 -11.42 -6.31 25.40
CA PRO A 21 -10.89 -6.15 24.04
C PRO A 21 -9.35 -6.11 24.01
N LYS A 22 -8.74 -5.61 25.09
CA LYS A 22 -7.29 -5.48 25.22
C LYS A 22 -6.60 -6.81 25.54
N THR A 23 -7.21 -7.69 26.35
CA THR A 23 -6.59 -8.99 26.69
C THR A 23 -6.69 -9.97 25.53
N CYS A 24 -7.78 -9.95 24.76
CA CYS A 24 -7.90 -10.72 23.52
C CYS A 24 -6.82 -10.35 22.50
N ALA A 25 -6.53 -9.05 22.33
CA ALA A 25 -5.48 -8.59 21.43
C ALA A 25 -4.07 -9.01 21.92
N VAL A 26 -3.81 -8.94 23.24
CA VAL A 26 -2.53 -9.38 23.82
C VAL A 26 -2.33 -10.88 23.67
N LEU A 27 -3.35 -11.70 23.96
CA LEU A 27 -3.28 -13.16 23.76
C LEU A 27 -3.07 -13.52 22.29
N ALA A 28 -3.79 -12.87 21.36
CA ALA A 28 -3.61 -13.08 19.94
C ALA A 28 -2.19 -12.73 19.46
N PHE A 29 -1.63 -11.61 19.96
CA PHE A 29 -0.27 -11.19 19.63
C PHE A 29 0.79 -12.14 20.22
N LEU A 30 0.60 -12.62 21.45
CA LEU A 30 1.50 -13.60 22.08
C LEU A 30 1.48 -14.94 21.34
N LEU A 31 0.30 -15.41 20.92
CA LEU A 31 0.15 -16.63 20.11
C LEU A 31 0.78 -16.44 18.72
N LEU A 32 0.62 -15.27 18.10
CA LEU A 32 1.26 -14.95 16.82
C LEU A 32 2.78 -14.94 16.92
N ILE A 33 3.34 -14.35 17.99
CA ILE A 33 4.78 -14.38 18.25
C ILE A 33 5.29 -15.81 18.46
N ALA A 34 4.55 -16.64 19.21
CA ALA A 34 4.91 -18.04 19.41
C ALA A 34 4.91 -18.82 18.08
N TYR A 35 3.89 -18.64 17.25
CA TYR A 35 3.80 -19.24 15.92
C TYR A 35 4.95 -18.82 14.99
N CYS A 36 5.30 -17.52 14.99
CA CYS A 36 6.44 -17.03 14.20
C CYS A 36 7.78 -17.59 14.68
N ARG A 37 7.91 -17.97 15.95
CA ARG A 37 9.12 -18.62 16.49
C ARG A 37 9.24 -20.07 16.03
N GLU A 38 8.13 -20.79 15.93
CA GLU A 38 8.11 -22.19 15.47
C GLU A 38 8.46 -22.34 13.98
N GLN A 39 8.13 -21.35 13.14
CA GLN A 39 8.51 -21.35 11.72
C GLN A 39 10.04 -21.27 11.50
N LYS A 40 10.84 -20.96 12.53
CA LYS A 40 12.31 -20.94 12.43
C LYS A 40 12.95 -22.33 12.55
N LEU A 41 12.18 -23.41 12.78
CA LEU A 41 12.71 -24.78 12.93
C LEU A 41 12.37 -25.78 11.82
N ALA A 42 11.59 -25.40 10.80
CA ALA A 42 11.29 -26.29 9.68
C ALA A 42 11.88 -25.75 8.38
N SER A 43 13.20 -25.91 8.21
CA SER A 43 13.85 -25.86 6.90
C SER A 43 13.81 -27.27 6.29
N PRO A 44 12.91 -27.60 5.36
CA PRO A 44 13.06 -28.79 4.54
C PRO A 44 14.22 -28.56 3.56
N GLU A 45 15.22 -29.42 3.68
CA GLU A 45 16.39 -29.52 2.82
C GLU A 45 15.95 -29.93 1.41
N THR A 46 15.84 -28.95 0.49
CA THR A 46 15.66 -29.22 -0.93
C THR A 46 17.02 -29.53 -1.55
N HIS A 47 17.27 -30.81 -1.77
CA HIS A 47 18.38 -31.36 -2.52
C HIS A 47 18.38 -30.80 -3.95
N ILE A 48 19.33 -29.92 -4.26
CA ILE A 48 19.58 -29.40 -5.62
C ILE A 48 20.44 -30.41 -6.39
N PRO A 49 19.98 -31.01 -7.49
CA PRO A 49 20.89 -31.55 -8.48
C PRO A 49 21.57 -30.38 -9.20
N ASN A 50 22.89 -30.39 -9.10
CA ASN A 50 23.89 -29.73 -9.92
C ASN A 50 23.50 -29.63 -11.41
N VAL A 51 22.92 -28.49 -11.80
CA VAL A 51 22.95 -28.02 -13.18
C VAL A 51 23.99 -26.92 -13.26
N ALA A 52 25.12 -27.24 -13.90
CA ALA A 52 26.10 -26.24 -14.29
C ALA A 52 25.42 -25.29 -15.29
N VAL A 53 25.30 -24.02 -14.93
CA VAL A 53 24.93 -22.96 -15.87
C VAL A 53 26.21 -22.22 -16.23
N GLU A 54 26.55 -22.31 -17.51
CA GLU A 54 27.62 -21.59 -18.20
C GLU A 54 27.39 -20.08 -18.04
N PHE A 55 28.40 -19.36 -17.54
CA PHE A 55 28.34 -17.93 -17.30
C PHE A 55 28.87 -17.17 -18.52
N ASP A 56 28.00 -16.92 -19.51
CA ASP A 56 28.35 -16.02 -20.61
C ASP A 56 28.20 -14.56 -20.16
N ASN A 57 29.33 -13.98 -19.74
CA ASN A 57 29.49 -12.56 -19.54
C ASN A 57 29.57 -11.85 -20.90
N GLN A 58 28.42 -11.39 -21.42
CA GLN A 58 28.39 -10.50 -22.58
C GLN A 58 27.45 -9.31 -22.35
N SER A 59 27.89 -8.35 -21.55
CA SER A 59 27.43 -6.97 -21.66
C SER A 59 28.24 -6.26 -22.75
N LYS A 60 27.73 -6.32 -23.98
CA LYS A 60 28.15 -5.44 -25.08
C LYS A 60 26.92 -4.73 -25.62
N ASN A 61 26.89 -3.42 -25.34
CA ASN A 61 26.38 -2.32 -26.17
C ASN A 61 25.45 -2.66 -27.33
N THR A 62 24.32 -1.97 -27.43
CA THR A 62 24.12 -0.93 -28.48
C THR A 62 22.87 -0.11 -28.17
N THR A 63 23.11 1.19 -28.13
CA THR A 63 22.30 2.33 -28.57
C THR A 63 20.88 2.09 -29.13
N ASP A 64 20.00 2.99 -28.68
CA ASP A 64 18.91 3.62 -29.44
C ASP A 64 17.53 2.95 -29.47
N HIS A 65 16.68 3.33 -28.50
CA HIS A 65 15.36 3.79 -28.88
C HIS A 65 14.93 4.91 -27.93
N SER A 66 14.99 6.13 -28.46
CA SER A 66 14.47 7.37 -27.89
C SER A 66 13.06 7.21 -27.28
N ASN A 67 12.95 7.22 -25.96
CA ASN A 67 11.72 7.70 -25.32
C ASN A 67 11.84 9.21 -25.19
N ARG A 68 11.43 9.86 -26.28
CA ARG A 68 11.36 11.31 -26.46
C ARG A 68 10.59 11.91 -25.27
N PHE A 69 11.34 12.51 -24.36
CA PHE A 69 10.83 13.45 -23.36
C PHE A 69 9.86 14.42 -24.05
N ARG A 70 8.55 14.30 -23.76
CA ARG A 70 7.61 15.39 -24.00
C ARG A 70 7.55 16.23 -22.73
N ASN A 71 8.54 17.12 -22.64
CA ASN A 71 8.52 18.24 -21.71
C ASN A 71 7.59 19.26 -22.35
N ASN A 72 6.31 19.18 -22.01
CA ASN A 72 5.42 20.30 -22.28
C ASN A 72 5.72 21.33 -21.19
N THR A 73 6.83 22.04 -21.34
CA THR A 73 7.18 23.22 -20.56
C THR A 73 6.42 24.42 -21.16
N PRO A 74 5.50 25.07 -20.44
CA PRO A 74 5.17 26.45 -20.73
C PRO A 74 6.27 27.30 -20.10
N THR A 75 7.12 27.84 -20.96
CA THR A 75 8.05 28.93 -20.69
C THR A 75 7.35 30.06 -19.92
N SER A 76 8.01 30.52 -18.88
CA SER A 76 7.69 31.71 -18.10
C SER A 76 7.65 32.97 -18.97
N SER A 77 6.52 33.69 -18.96
CA SER A 77 6.38 35.15 -18.97
C SER A 77 5.07 35.55 -19.66
N GLU A 78 4.04 35.88 -18.88
CA GLU A 78 3.14 37.02 -19.15
C GLU A 78 2.25 37.19 -17.90
N LEU A 79 2.28 38.37 -17.31
CA LEU A 79 1.38 38.79 -16.25
C LEU A 79 0.07 39.24 -16.90
N GLU A 80 -0.91 38.35 -17.10
CA GLU A 80 -2.23 38.74 -17.60
C GLU A 80 -3.34 38.17 -16.70
N LEU A 81 -3.86 39.08 -15.88
CA LEU A 81 -5.08 38.95 -15.08
C LEU A 81 -6.27 38.70 -16.04
N SER A 82 -6.68 37.44 -16.18
CA SER A 82 -7.93 37.12 -16.87
C SER A 82 -8.75 36.06 -16.13
N THR A 83 -9.93 36.53 -15.77
CA THR A 83 -11.09 35.97 -15.09
C THR A 83 -11.26 34.44 -15.17
N PRO A 84 -11.52 33.72 -14.05
CA PRO A 84 -11.78 32.30 -14.10
C PRO A 84 -13.09 32.00 -14.86
N LYS A 85 -12.95 31.33 -16.00
CA LYS A 85 -14.05 30.72 -16.76
C LYS A 85 -14.71 29.65 -15.86
N PRO A 86 -16.04 29.64 -15.67
CA PRO A 86 -16.69 28.66 -14.81
C PRO A 86 -16.46 27.26 -15.37
N LEU A 87 -15.74 26.43 -14.61
CA LEU A 87 -15.64 25.01 -14.91
C LEU A 87 -16.99 24.36 -14.61
N TYR A 88 -17.58 23.75 -15.63
CA TYR A 88 -18.78 22.92 -15.54
C TYR A 88 -18.52 21.73 -14.60
N ILE A 89 -19.13 21.76 -13.41
CA ILE A 89 -19.15 20.62 -12.49
C ILE A 89 -20.40 19.80 -12.85
N PRO A 90 -20.28 18.54 -13.30
CA PRO A 90 -21.42 17.64 -13.34
C PRO A 90 -21.90 17.45 -11.90
N GLN A 91 -23.05 18.06 -11.56
CA GLN A 91 -23.66 17.93 -10.25
C GLN A 91 -24.21 16.51 -10.08
N SER A 92 -23.38 15.62 -9.53
CA SER A 92 -23.84 14.37 -8.96
C SER A 92 -24.38 14.64 -7.56
N ASN A 93 -25.69 14.64 -7.48
CA ASN A 93 -26.56 14.83 -6.32
C ASN A 93 -26.55 13.62 -5.37
N ASN A 94 -25.36 13.21 -4.95
CA ASN A 94 -25.17 12.37 -3.77
C ASN A 94 -24.08 13.03 -2.93
N VAL A 95 -24.46 13.59 -1.77
CA VAL A 95 -23.51 14.21 -0.82
C VAL A 95 -22.77 13.11 -0.10
N GLU A 96 -21.96 12.35 -0.85
CA GLU A 96 -20.79 11.70 -0.30
C GLU A 96 -19.82 12.83 0.05
N THR A 97 -19.46 12.94 1.33
CA THR A 97 -18.39 13.83 1.76
C THR A 97 -17.14 13.48 0.95
N ILE A 98 -16.81 14.31 -0.05
CA ILE A 98 -15.67 14.09 -0.94
C ILE A 98 -14.41 14.20 -0.09
N LYS A 99 -13.89 13.04 0.34
CA LYS A 99 -12.60 12.96 1.05
C LYS A 99 -11.52 13.42 0.10
N LYS A 100 -10.92 14.57 0.39
CA LYS A 100 -9.91 15.17 -0.48
C LYS A 100 -8.55 14.63 -0.08
N ARG A 101 -7.75 14.19 -1.06
CA ARG A 101 -6.36 13.81 -0.80
C ARG A 101 -5.57 15.04 -0.37
N VAL A 102 -4.86 14.94 0.74
CA VAL A 102 -4.00 15.99 1.30
C VAL A 102 -2.51 15.63 1.29
N GLY A 103 -2.19 14.35 1.08
CA GLY A 103 -0.83 13.88 0.96
C GLY A 103 -0.75 12.37 0.82
N ALA A 104 0.46 11.85 0.93
CA ALA A 104 0.77 10.43 0.86
C ALA A 104 1.87 10.06 1.86
N VAL A 105 1.83 8.83 2.33
CA VAL A 105 2.97 8.19 2.99
C VAL A 105 3.63 7.27 1.97
N CYS A 106 4.95 7.37 1.85
CA CYS A 106 5.75 6.63 0.90
C CYS A 106 6.16 5.27 1.46
N ARG A 107 6.63 4.36 0.60
CA ARG A 107 7.03 3.00 1.01
C ARG A 107 8.25 2.95 1.92
N ASP A 108 9.11 3.95 1.87
CA ASP A 108 10.25 4.10 2.78
C ASP A 108 9.87 4.74 4.13
N GLY A 109 8.58 5.04 4.36
CA GLY A 109 8.08 5.66 5.59
C GLY A 109 8.11 7.19 5.60
N SER A 110 8.68 7.84 4.58
CA SER A 110 8.62 9.29 4.44
C SER A 110 7.20 9.77 4.11
N THR A 111 6.91 11.04 4.38
CA THR A 111 5.62 11.65 4.04
C THR A 111 5.79 12.70 2.94
N SER A 112 4.83 12.75 2.02
CA SER A 112 4.80 13.70 0.91
C SER A 112 3.48 14.44 0.91
N LYS A 113 3.52 15.75 0.66
CA LYS A 113 2.31 16.56 0.43
C LYS A 113 1.77 16.42 -1.00
N ALA A 114 2.44 15.64 -1.85
CA ALA A 114 1.97 15.38 -3.20
C ALA A 114 0.71 14.50 -3.17
N THR A 115 -0.32 14.90 -3.92
CA THR A 115 -1.64 14.23 -3.97
C THR A 115 -1.94 13.58 -5.32
N GLY A 116 -0.99 13.68 -6.26
CA GLY A 116 -1.17 13.32 -7.66
C GLY A 116 -0.10 12.37 -8.21
N ARG A 117 0.00 12.35 -9.54
CA ARG A 117 0.95 11.50 -10.26
C ARG A 117 2.39 11.85 -9.86
N GLY A 118 3.21 10.83 -9.66
CA GLY A 118 4.61 11.00 -9.24
C GLY A 118 4.81 11.20 -7.73
N ALA A 119 3.74 11.20 -6.92
CA ALA A 119 3.90 11.15 -5.48
C ALA A 119 4.78 9.96 -5.07
N CYS A 120 5.76 10.22 -4.21
CA CYS A 120 6.71 9.22 -3.73
C CYS A 120 7.55 8.53 -4.83
N SER A 121 7.73 9.12 -6.02
CA SER A 121 8.51 8.49 -7.11
C SER A 121 9.95 8.13 -6.71
N HIS A 122 10.60 8.97 -5.90
CA HIS A 122 11.95 8.73 -5.38
C HIS A 122 11.97 7.81 -4.16
N HIS A 123 10.80 7.57 -3.57
CA HIS A 123 10.62 6.88 -2.29
C HIS A 123 9.94 5.50 -2.48
N GLY A 124 10.07 4.92 -3.67
CA GLY A 124 9.50 3.60 -4.00
C GLY A 124 7.99 3.58 -4.26
N GLY A 125 7.37 4.74 -4.41
CA GLY A 125 5.94 4.92 -4.64
C GLY A 125 5.13 5.09 -3.36
N VAL A 126 3.83 5.33 -3.54
CA VAL A 126 2.89 5.59 -2.43
C VAL A 126 2.56 4.29 -1.72
N ALA A 127 2.67 4.29 -0.39
CA ALA A 127 2.13 3.23 0.47
C ALA A 127 0.63 3.45 0.72
N TYR A 128 0.25 4.64 1.20
CA TYR A 128 -1.16 5.03 1.39
C TYR A 128 -1.37 6.54 1.30
N TRP A 129 -2.60 6.95 0.97
CA TRP A 129 -3.00 8.36 0.84
C TRP A 129 -3.58 8.90 2.15
N LEU A 130 -3.32 10.17 2.42
CA LEU A 130 -3.91 10.93 3.52
C LEU A 130 -5.09 11.73 2.97
N TYR A 131 -6.17 11.82 3.76
CA TYR A 131 -7.42 12.50 3.39
C TYR A 131 -7.88 13.46 4.48
N GLU A 132 -8.57 14.53 4.06
CA GLU A 132 -9.36 15.45 4.91
C GLU A 132 -10.84 15.42 4.53
#